data_AF-A0A076HM17-F1
#
_entry.id   AF-A0A076HM17-F1
#
_cell.length_a   1.000
_cell.length_b   1.000
_cell.length_c   1.000
_cell.angle_alpha   90.00
_cell.angle_beta   90.00
_cell.angle_gamma   90.00
#
_symmetry.space_group_name_H-M   'P 1'
#
loop_
_entity.id
_entity.type
_entity.pdbx_description
1 polymer ?
#
loop_
_entity_poly.entity_id
_entity_poly.type
_entity_poly.pdbx_seq_one_letter_code
_entity_poly.pdbx_strand_id
1 'polypeptide(L)'
;MQLTLWTYEGPPHVGAMRIAASMRGVHYVLHAPQGDTYADLLFTMIERRGQRPPVTYTTFQARDLGGDTAELVKRHVREAVDRFQPDALLVGESCTAELIQDQPGALAQGMGLTMPVVNLELPAYSKKENWGAAETFYQLVRNLLKEQAPANSPHDPKAWQHQGRRPRMNLLGPSLLGFRCRDDVLEVQKLLTLHGIDVGVVAPLGAGVEDLQRIPDADLNVCLYPEVAESSCSWLERNFGMPFSRTVPIGVGATHDFLVEVHEMLGMEPPAHDEGYRRSRLPWYSESVDSTYLTGKRVFIFGDGSHALAAARICSEELGFMVVGLGTYSREMARPVRAAAKAMGLEALISDDYLAVEAAMAEAAPELVLGTQMERHSAKRLGIPCAVISTPMHVQDVPARMSPQMGWEGANVIFDDWVHPLMMGLEEHLIGMFRHDFEFVDGHQSHLGHAGGAGAADSSGLSDIPGEGDGALHWTADGEAELKKIPFFVRGKVRRNTETYARDMGCREISSETLYDAKAHFKA
;
A
#
# COMPACT_ATOMS: atom_id res chain seq x y z
N MET A 1 24.28 1.79 -11.78
CA MET A 1 23.59 2.87 -11.02
C MET A 1 22.24 3.09 -11.67
N GLN A 2 21.18 3.28 -10.87
CA GLN A 2 19.82 3.57 -11.34
C GLN A 2 19.49 4.99 -10.90
N LEU A 3 19.03 5.84 -11.82
CA LEU A 3 18.61 7.20 -11.49
C LEU A 3 17.25 7.13 -10.76
N THR A 4 17.16 7.69 -9.56
CA THR A 4 15.96 7.58 -8.72
C THR A 4 15.75 8.90 -7.99
N LEU A 5 14.68 9.62 -8.33
CA LEU A 5 14.24 10.83 -7.62
C LEU A 5 13.33 10.47 -6.44
N TRP A 6 12.39 9.57 -6.69
CA TRP A 6 11.47 9.01 -5.71
C TRP A 6 11.64 7.50 -5.65
N THR A 7 11.57 6.94 -4.45
CA THR A 7 11.58 5.49 -4.25
C THR A 7 10.31 5.10 -3.50
N TYR A 8 9.67 4.02 -3.95
CA TYR A 8 8.45 3.51 -3.30
C TYR A 8 8.72 2.89 -1.93
N GLU A 9 9.93 2.37 -1.73
CA GLU A 9 10.34 1.72 -0.48
C GLU A 9 11.71 2.22 -0.03
N GLY A 10 11.88 2.38 1.28
CA GLY A 10 13.18 2.60 1.89
C GLY A 10 14.11 1.38 1.80
N PRO A 11 15.33 1.49 2.36
CA PRO A 11 16.23 0.36 2.52
C PRO A 11 15.70 -0.64 3.55
N PRO A 12 16.16 -1.91 3.54
CA PRO A 12 15.59 -2.98 4.38
C PRO A 12 15.78 -2.75 5.88
N HIS A 13 16.81 -2.02 6.31
CA HIS A 13 16.98 -1.67 7.73
C HIS A 13 15.88 -0.73 8.26
N VAL A 14 15.22 0.07 7.39
CA VAL A 14 14.01 0.82 7.79
C VAL A 14 12.86 -0.16 8.08
N GLY A 15 12.76 -1.23 7.31
CA GLY A 15 11.85 -2.35 7.61
C GLY A 15 12.14 -3.01 8.96
N ALA A 16 13.41 -3.26 9.28
CA ALA A 16 13.81 -3.76 10.60
C ALA A 16 13.44 -2.78 11.73
N MET A 17 13.67 -1.48 11.51
CA MET A 17 13.26 -0.42 12.44
C MET A 17 11.75 -0.40 12.66
N ARG A 18 10.94 -0.63 11.61
CA ARG A 18 9.48 -0.74 11.73
C ARG A 18 9.08 -1.85 12.67
N ILE A 19 9.69 -3.04 12.56
CA ILE A 19 9.42 -4.16 13.47
C ILE A 19 9.81 -3.80 14.91
N ALA A 20 11.04 -3.33 15.13
CA ALA A 20 11.53 -2.96 16.47
C ALA A 20 10.64 -1.90 17.14
N ALA A 21 10.31 -0.83 16.42
CA ALA A 21 9.50 0.27 16.96
C ALA A 21 8.03 -0.11 17.16
N SER A 22 7.53 -1.09 16.41
CA SER A 22 6.17 -1.62 16.58
C SER A 22 6.02 -2.45 17.85
N MET A 23 7.12 -3.02 18.35
CA MET A 23 7.14 -3.93 19.49
C MET A 23 7.52 -3.24 20.81
N ARG A 24 7.30 -3.94 21.92
CA ARG A 24 7.75 -3.56 23.28
C ARG A 24 8.90 -4.47 23.71
N GLY A 25 9.87 -3.92 24.43
CA GLY A 25 11.00 -4.70 24.96
C GLY A 25 12.00 -5.20 23.91
N VAL A 26 11.84 -4.84 22.64
CA VAL A 26 12.78 -5.17 21.56
C VAL A 26 13.61 -3.93 21.23
N HIS A 27 14.94 -4.05 21.32
CA HIS A 27 15.85 -2.97 20.95
C HIS A 27 16.65 -3.33 19.71
N TYR A 28 16.96 -2.35 18.87
CA TYR A 28 17.71 -2.55 17.64
C TYR A 28 19.03 -1.78 17.67
N VAL A 29 20.15 -2.48 17.54
CA VAL A 29 21.45 -1.85 17.30
C VAL A 29 21.76 -1.92 15.81
N LEU A 30 21.80 -0.74 15.19
CA LEU A 30 22.07 -0.58 13.77
C LEU A 30 23.48 -0.04 13.56
N HIS A 31 24.33 -0.84 12.90
CA HIS A 31 25.62 -0.37 12.45
C HIS A 31 25.42 0.58 11.25
N ALA A 32 25.63 1.87 11.49
CA ALA A 32 25.33 2.92 10.52
C ALA A 32 26.23 4.14 10.67
N PRO A 33 26.46 4.89 9.57
CA PRO A 33 27.18 6.15 9.60
C PRO A 33 26.36 7.24 10.30
N GLN A 34 27.03 8.34 10.64
CA GLN A 34 26.34 9.55 11.11
C GLN A 34 25.41 10.10 10.02
N GLY A 35 24.13 10.34 10.36
CA GLY A 35 23.12 10.89 9.46
C GLY A 35 21.92 9.96 9.27
N ASP A 36 22.12 8.65 9.33
CA ASP A 36 21.06 7.64 9.18
C ASP A 36 20.01 7.68 10.29
N THR A 37 20.25 8.45 11.35
CA THR A 37 19.26 8.80 12.38
C THR A 37 18.07 9.58 11.83
N TYR A 38 18.09 10.06 10.58
CA TYR A 38 16.90 10.66 9.94
C TYR A 38 15.68 9.73 10.00
N ALA A 39 15.89 8.41 10.02
CA ALA A 39 14.82 7.43 10.09
C ALA A 39 13.98 7.55 11.39
N ASP A 40 14.52 8.13 12.46
CA ASP A 40 13.76 8.46 13.67
C ASP A 40 12.60 9.44 13.39
N LEU A 41 12.75 10.32 12.40
CA LEU A 41 11.72 11.29 11.99
C LEU A 41 10.51 10.61 11.37
N LEU A 42 10.67 9.43 10.76
CA LEU A 42 9.53 8.67 10.24
C LEU A 42 8.57 8.33 11.39
N PHE A 43 9.11 7.88 12.53
CA PHE A 43 8.31 7.49 13.69
C PHE A 43 7.83 8.68 14.52
N THR A 44 8.65 9.71 14.67
CA THR A 44 8.35 10.85 15.54
C THR A 44 7.52 11.93 14.84
N MET A 45 7.59 12.05 13.52
CA MET A 45 6.88 13.07 12.74
C MET A 45 5.71 12.50 11.94
N ILE A 46 5.92 11.42 11.17
CA ILE A 46 4.83 10.82 10.36
C ILE A 46 3.86 10.08 11.29
N GLU A 47 4.39 9.14 12.08
CA GLU A 47 3.60 8.39 13.08
C GLU A 47 3.31 9.17 14.37
N ARG A 48 3.93 10.37 14.52
CA ARG A 48 3.72 11.28 15.66
C ARG A 48 3.91 10.62 17.04
N ARG A 49 4.85 9.68 17.16
CA ARG A 49 5.10 8.98 18.43
C ARG A 49 5.72 9.91 19.46
N GLY A 50 5.19 9.85 20.68
CA GLY A 50 5.70 10.56 21.86
C GLY A 50 6.98 9.96 22.47
N GLN A 51 7.65 9.05 21.76
CA GLN A 51 8.87 8.38 22.23
C GLN A 51 9.81 8.14 21.05
N ARG A 52 11.12 8.13 21.34
CA ARG A 52 12.14 7.76 20.36
C ARG A 52 11.97 6.28 19.96
N PRO A 53 12.27 5.91 18.71
CA PRO A 53 12.40 4.50 18.34
C PRO A 53 13.42 3.79 19.23
N PRO A 54 13.23 2.50 19.54
CA PRO A 54 14.18 1.69 20.32
C PRO A 54 15.37 1.29 19.44
N VAL A 55 16.07 2.28 18.88
CA VAL A 55 17.17 2.09 17.93
C VAL A 55 18.41 2.82 18.44
N THR A 56 19.52 2.11 18.53
CA THR A 56 20.85 2.67 18.77
C THR A 56 21.66 2.58 17.49
N TYR A 57 22.16 3.72 17.02
CA TYR A 57 23.02 3.81 15.85
C TYR A 57 24.47 3.92 16.31
N THR A 58 25.39 3.22 15.64
CA THR A 58 26.82 3.39 15.94
C THR A 58 27.36 4.76 15.51
N THR A 59 26.73 5.38 14.51
CA THR A 59 27.05 6.71 13.98
C THR A 59 28.52 6.94 13.62
N PHE A 60 29.15 5.97 12.95
CA PHE A 60 30.56 6.12 12.57
C PHE A 60 30.76 7.26 11.56
N GLN A 61 31.92 7.89 11.62
CA GLN A 61 32.36 8.97 10.74
C GLN A 61 33.57 8.53 9.91
N ALA A 62 33.96 9.35 8.94
CA ALA A 62 35.14 9.08 8.10
C ALA A 62 36.42 8.83 8.91
N ARG A 63 36.59 9.49 10.07
CA ARG A 63 37.74 9.27 10.96
C ARG A 63 37.76 7.89 11.62
N ASP A 64 36.60 7.26 11.79
CA ASP A 64 36.47 5.97 12.46
C ASP A 64 36.85 4.82 11.51
N LEU A 65 36.75 5.03 10.18
CA LEU A 65 37.13 4.05 9.16
C LEU A 65 38.62 3.71 9.14
N GLY A 66 39.47 4.57 9.71
CA GLY A 66 40.90 4.28 9.91
C GLY A 66 41.20 3.55 11.22
N GLY A 67 40.18 3.30 12.04
CA GLY A 67 40.27 2.65 13.35
C GLY A 67 39.57 1.29 13.37
N ASP A 68 39.06 0.92 14.55
CA ASP A 68 38.35 -0.35 14.80
C ASP A 68 36.83 -0.10 14.91
N THR A 69 36.13 -0.19 13.79
CA THR A 69 34.68 -0.03 13.71
C THR A 69 33.92 -1.22 14.31
N ALA A 70 34.54 -2.40 14.40
CA ALA A 70 33.98 -3.55 15.10
C ALA A 70 33.91 -3.33 16.62
N GLU A 71 34.93 -2.74 17.24
CA GLU A 71 34.86 -2.38 18.66
C GLU A 71 33.86 -1.25 18.91
N LEU A 72 33.66 -0.34 17.94
CA LEU A 72 32.61 0.67 17.99
C LEU A 72 31.21 0.03 18.08
N VAL A 73 30.95 -1.02 17.31
CA VAL A 73 29.71 -1.81 17.40
C VAL A 73 29.58 -2.44 18.78
N LYS A 74 30.61 -3.17 19.24
CA LYS A 74 30.57 -3.86 20.54
C LYS A 74 30.29 -2.89 21.69
N ARG A 75 30.91 -1.72 21.67
CA ARG A 75 30.64 -0.67 22.67
C ARG A 75 29.17 -0.26 22.69
N HIS A 76 28.59 0.07 21.53
CA HIS A 76 27.19 0.48 21.44
C HIS A 76 26.21 -0.63 21.79
N VAL A 77 26.55 -1.89 21.49
CA VAL A 77 25.77 -3.05 21.94
C VAL A 77 25.74 -3.11 23.47
N ARG A 78 26.90 -3.00 24.15
CA ARG A 78 26.96 -2.96 25.63
C ARG A 78 26.15 -1.80 26.19
N GLU A 79 26.37 -0.59 25.67
CA GLU A 79 25.66 0.61 26.13
C GLU A 79 24.13 0.52 25.94
N ALA A 80 23.68 -0.04 24.82
CA ALA A 80 22.25 -0.23 24.57
C ALA A 80 21.64 -1.25 25.55
N VAL A 81 22.32 -2.38 25.77
CA VAL A 81 21.86 -3.42 26.70
C VAL A 81 21.85 -2.89 28.15
N ASP A 82 22.92 -2.22 28.59
CA ASP A 82 23.03 -1.68 29.95
C ASP A 82 21.99 -0.60 30.22
N ARG A 83 21.69 0.26 29.22
CA ARG A 83 20.77 1.38 29.36
C ARG A 83 19.31 0.95 29.28
N PHE A 84 18.96 0.12 28.31
CA PHE A 84 17.56 -0.17 27.96
C PHE A 84 17.07 -1.53 28.45
N GLN A 85 17.98 -2.45 28.79
CA GLN A 85 17.67 -3.79 29.33
C GLN A 85 16.56 -4.51 28.53
N PRO A 86 16.71 -4.69 27.20
CA PRO A 86 15.66 -5.25 26.37
C PRO A 86 15.47 -6.76 26.59
N ASP A 87 14.26 -7.24 26.31
CA ASP A 87 13.88 -8.65 26.32
C ASP A 87 14.46 -9.41 25.11
N ALA A 88 14.69 -8.71 23.99
CA ALA A 88 15.41 -9.23 22.83
C ALA A 88 16.18 -8.11 22.11
N LEU A 89 17.34 -8.46 21.54
CA LEU A 89 18.20 -7.53 20.81
C LEU A 89 18.24 -7.90 19.33
N LEU A 90 17.84 -6.98 18.47
CA LEU A 90 18.10 -7.03 17.04
C LEU A 90 19.45 -6.37 16.76
N VAL A 91 20.24 -6.96 15.86
CA VAL A 91 21.52 -6.38 15.42
C VAL A 91 21.63 -6.52 13.92
N GLY A 92 21.96 -5.42 13.24
CA GLY A 92 22.05 -5.40 11.77
C GLY A 92 22.83 -4.21 11.23
N GLU A 93 22.85 -4.09 9.91
CA GLU A 93 23.68 -3.15 9.16
C GLU A 93 22.86 -2.21 8.27
N SER A 94 23.34 -0.98 8.12
CA SER A 94 22.93 -0.06 7.05
C SER A 94 23.65 -0.39 5.74
N CYS A 95 23.25 0.23 4.63
CA CYS A 95 23.92 0.04 3.34
C CYS A 95 25.42 0.37 3.38
N THR A 96 25.83 1.39 4.14
CA THR A 96 27.25 1.77 4.24
C THR A 96 28.02 0.78 5.12
N ALA A 97 27.41 0.31 6.21
CA ALA A 97 28.02 -0.70 7.09
C ALA A 97 28.18 -2.06 6.39
N GLU A 98 27.23 -2.42 5.52
CA GLU A 98 27.32 -3.63 4.70
C GLU A 98 28.59 -3.64 3.82
N LEU A 99 29.19 -2.49 3.50
CA LEU A 99 30.45 -2.46 2.72
C LEU A 99 31.69 -2.79 3.56
N ILE A 100 31.69 -2.46 4.85
CA ILE A 100 32.85 -2.66 5.75
C ILE A 100 32.87 -4.06 6.37
N GLN A 101 31.72 -4.77 6.36
CA GLN A 101 31.62 -6.19 6.69
C GLN A 101 32.13 -6.55 8.10
N ASP A 102 31.84 -5.71 9.10
CA ASP A 102 32.22 -5.93 10.50
C ASP A 102 31.47 -7.09 11.17
N GLN A 103 30.43 -7.64 10.54
CA GLN A 103 29.62 -8.77 11.04
C GLN A 103 28.99 -8.50 12.42
N PRO A 104 28.27 -7.39 12.62
CA PRO A 104 27.87 -6.91 13.95
C PRO A 104 26.98 -7.89 14.70
N GLY A 105 26.11 -8.65 14.03
CA GLY A 105 25.27 -9.63 14.71
C GLY A 105 26.04 -10.86 15.21
N ALA A 106 27.02 -11.35 14.45
CA ALA A 106 27.92 -12.41 14.91
C ALA A 106 28.79 -11.94 16.09
N LEU A 107 29.27 -10.69 16.03
CA LEU A 107 29.98 -10.06 17.15
C LEU A 107 29.11 -10.02 18.41
N ALA A 108 27.86 -9.57 18.29
CA ALA A 108 26.92 -9.48 19.40
C ALA A 108 26.59 -10.85 20.02
N GLN A 109 26.44 -11.90 19.20
CA GLN A 109 26.25 -13.27 19.69
C GLN A 109 27.45 -13.77 20.52
N GLY A 110 28.66 -13.33 20.18
CA GLY A 110 29.88 -13.66 20.93
C GLY A 110 30.09 -12.87 22.23
N MET A 111 29.21 -11.93 22.58
CA MET A 111 29.39 -11.04 23.74
C MET A 111 28.84 -11.60 25.06
N GLY A 112 28.26 -12.80 25.07
CA GLY A 112 27.74 -13.42 26.29
C GLY A 112 26.52 -12.70 26.89
N LEU A 113 25.70 -12.08 26.03
CA LEU A 113 24.47 -11.40 26.43
C LEU A 113 23.42 -12.41 26.91
N THR A 114 22.58 -12.01 27.87
CA THR A 114 21.62 -12.91 28.53
C THR A 114 20.28 -13.01 27.79
N MET A 115 19.94 -12.01 26.97
CA MET A 115 18.73 -12.00 26.14
C MET A 115 19.00 -12.58 24.75
N PRO A 116 17.96 -13.07 24.04
CA PRO A 116 18.08 -13.48 22.65
C PRO A 116 18.64 -12.36 21.76
N VAL A 117 19.65 -12.70 20.96
CA VAL A 117 20.26 -11.82 19.95
C VAL A 117 19.89 -12.33 18.56
N VAL A 118 19.15 -11.52 17.81
CA VAL A 118 18.75 -11.82 16.43
C VAL A 118 19.70 -11.08 15.48
N ASN A 119 20.53 -11.84 14.77
CA ASN A 119 21.36 -11.32 13.69
C ASN A 119 20.50 -11.10 12.44
N LEU A 120 20.50 -9.88 11.92
CA LEU A 120 19.74 -9.49 10.73
C LEU A 120 20.68 -9.33 9.53
N GLU A 121 20.54 -10.24 8.57
CA GLU A 121 21.25 -10.20 7.29
C GLU A 121 20.33 -9.56 6.25
N LEU A 122 20.51 -8.27 6.00
CA LEU A 122 19.59 -7.45 5.19
C LEU A 122 20.31 -6.83 3.98
N PRO A 123 20.29 -7.46 2.79
CA PRO A 123 21.04 -6.98 1.63
C PRO A 123 20.48 -5.66 1.07
N ALA A 124 21.04 -4.52 1.47
CA ALA A 124 20.48 -3.20 1.19
C ALA A 124 20.57 -2.80 -0.29
N TYR A 125 21.45 -3.46 -1.05
CA TYR A 125 21.63 -3.24 -2.49
C TYR A 125 20.71 -4.10 -3.38
N SER A 126 19.98 -5.06 -2.80
CA SER A 126 19.11 -5.98 -3.57
C SER A 126 17.69 -6.07 -3.02
N LYS A 127 17.48 -5.71 -1.76
CA LYS A 127 16.20 -5.77 -1.05
C LYS A 127 15.76 -4.40 -0.57
N LYS A 128 14.50 -4.33 -0.18
CA LYS A 128 13.80 -3.09 0.17
C LYS A 128 13.11 -3.22 1.53
N GLU A 129 12.43 -2.16 1.93
CA GLU A 129 11.81 -1.98 3.24
C GLU A 129 10.86 -3.12 3.63
N ASN A 130 9.88 -3.49 2.80
CA ASN A 130 8.91 -4.52 3.17
C ASN A 130 9.58 -5.89 3.34
N TRP A 131 10.50 -6.24 2.45
CA TRP A 131 11.31 -7.45 2.62
C TRP A 131 12.12 -7.43 3.92
N GLY A 132 12.72 -6.29 4.26
CA GLY A 132 13.45 -6.13 5.53
C GLY A 132 12.57 -6.27 6.76
N ALA A 133 11.33 -5.77 6.70
CA ALA A 133 10.33 -5.96 7.75
C ALA A 133 9.92 -7.44 7.86
N ALA A 134 9.63 -8.09 6.74
CA ALA A 134 9.24 -9.49 6.71
C ALA A 134 10.33 -10.42 7.23
N GLU A 135 11.58 -10.22 6.79
CA GLU A 135 12.73 -11.00 7.22
C GLU A 135 13.00 -10.78 8.72
N THR A 136 12.95 -9.53 9.20
CA THR A 136 13.15 -9.23 10.61
C THR A 136 12.09 -9.87 11.49
N PHE A 137 10.81 -9.79 11.10
CA PHE A 137 9.73 -10.41 11.83
C PHE A 137 9.84 -11.93 11.83
N TYR A 138 10.15 -12.52 10.68
CA TYR A 138 10.40 -13.95 10.52
C TYR A 138 11.54 -14.44 11.42
N GLN A 139 12.70 -13.78 11.38
CA GLN A 139 13.87 -14.17 12.17
C GLN A 139 13.63 -14.04 13.67
N LEU A 140 12.88 -13.01 14.10
CA LEU A 140 12.51 -12.84 15.49
C LEU A 140 11.57 -13.96 15.95
N VAL A 141 10.47 -14.21 15.23
CA VAL A 141 9.51 -15.29 15.54
C VAL A 141 10.22 -16.65 15.55
N ARG A 142 11.01 -16.95 14.51
CA ARG A 142 11.77 -18.19 14.41
C ARG A 142 12.72 -18.37 15.57
N ASN A 143 13.51 -17.36 15.94
CA ASN A 143 14.50 -17.50 17.00
C ASN A 143 13.87 -17.73 18.38
N LEU A 144 12.71 -17.12 18.63
CA LEU A 144 12.00 -17.27 19.90
C LEU A 144 11.23 -18.60 20.02
N LEU A 145 10.74 -19.12 18.90
CA LEU A 145 9.84 -20.29 18.88
C LEU A 145 10.49 -21.60 18.44
N LYS A 146 11.67 -21.59 17.80
CA LYS A 146 12.30 -22.80 17.25
C LYS A 146 12.43 -23.96 18.24
N GLU A 147 12.67 -23.67 19.53
CA GLU A 147 12.84 -24.70 20.57
C GLU A 147 11.50 -25.23 21.11
N GLN A 148 10.41 -24.51 20.87
CA GLN A 148 9.05 -24.90 21.24
C GLN A 148 8.36 -25.75 20.17
N ALA A 149 8.92 -25.80 18.95
CA ALA A 149 8.32 -26.51 17.83
C ALA A 149 8.18 -28.01 18.15
N PRO A 150 6.95 -28.58 18.13
CA PRO A 150 6.73 -29.97 18.49
C PRO A 150 7.36 -30.91 17.46
N ALA A 151 7.98 -31.99 17.93
CA ALA A 151 8.64 -32.94 17.03
C ALA A 151 7.68 -33.69 16.10
N ASN A 152 6.42 -33.92 16.52
CA ASN A 152 5.37 -34.63 15.77
C ASN A 152 3.98 -34.37 16.40
N SER A 153 3.49 -33.14 16.45
CA SER A 153 2.12 -32.86 16.90
C SER A 153 1.34 -32.12 15.80
N PRO A 154 0.26 -32.69 15.26
CA PRO A 154 -0.62 -31.96 14.36
C PRO A 154 -1.43 -30.96 15.17
N HIS A 155 -1.32 -29.68 14.83
CA HIS A 155 -2.19 -28.63 15.36
C HIS A 155 -3.62 -28.84 14.87
N ASP A 156 -4.57 -28.74 15.79
CA ASP A 156 -6.00 -28.87 15.51
C ASP A 156 -6.69 -27.50 15.65
N PRO A 157 -7.08 -26.83 14.54
CA PRO A 157 -7.76 -25.54 14.60
C PRO A 157 -9.18 -25.62 15.20
N LYS A 158 -9.70 -26.83 15.49
CA LYS A 158 -11.01 -27.07 16.12
C LYS A 158 -10.89 -27.49 17.58
N ALA A 159 -9.67 -27.50 18.14
CA ALA A 159 -9.43 -27.90 19.53
C ALA A 159 -10.25 -27.08 20.54
N TRP A 160 -10.57 -25.82 20.22
CA TRP A 160 -11.44 -24.94 21.01
C TRP A 160 -12.80 -25.57 21.34
N GLN A 161 -13.36 -26.39 20.43
CA GLN A 161 -14.66 -27.05 20.59
C GLN A 161 -14.63 -28.05 21.75
N HIS A 162 -13.57 -28.88 21.81
CA HIS A 162 -13.37 -29.86 22.87
C HIS A 162 -12.90 -29.22 24.19
N GLN A 163 -12.23 -28.07 24.12
CA GLN A 163 -11.79 -27.30 25.28
C GLN A 163 -12.89 -26.42 25.90
N GLY A 164 -14.03 -26.26 25.22
CA GLY A 164 -15.17 -25.48 25.73
C GLY A 164 -14.87 -23.98 25.87
N ARG A 165 -14.00 -23.43 25.02
CA ARG A 165 -13.66 -21.99 24.98
C ARG A 165 -14.03 -21.39 23.63
N ARG A 166 -13.99 -20.06 23.51
CA ARG A 166 -14.08 -19.39 22.20
C ARG A 166 -12.82 -19.71 21.36
N PRO A 167 -12.94 -19.82 20.02
CA PRO A 167 -11.78 -19.90 19.15
C PRO A 167 -10.93 -18.64 19.29
N ARG A 168 -9.62 -18.78 19.18
CA ARG A 168 -8.65 -17.70 19.34
C ARG A 168 -7.78 -17.57 18.10
N MET A 169 -7.56 -16.36 17.63
CA MET A 169 -6.72 -16.10 16.46
C MET A 169 -5.65 -15.05 16.73
N ASN A 170 -4.48 -15.21 16.13
CA ASN A 170 -3.47 -14.15 16.09
C ASN A 170 -3.66 -13.24 14.89
N LEU A 171 -3.34 -11.96 15.02
CA LEU A 171 -3.30 -10.99 13.92
C LEU A 171 -1.84 -10.67 13.60
N LEU A 172 -1.35 -11.15 12.46
CA LEU A 172 0.06 -11.05 12.07
C LEU A 172 0.25 -10.08 10.89
N GLY A 173 1.27 -9.23 10.98
CA GLY A 173 1.65 -8.25 9.95
C GLY A 173 1.51 -6.76 10.30
N PRO A 174 0.54 -6.29 11.12
CA PRO A 174 0.38 -4.86 11.34
C PRO A 174 1.66 -4.28 11.96
N SER A 175 2.11 -3.14 11.43
CA SER A 175 3.34 -2.47 11.86
C SER A 175 3.18 -0.95 11.76
N LEU A 176 4.01 -0.22 12.51
CA LEU A 176 4.21 1.20 12.29
C LEU A 176 4.77 1.46 10.89
N LEU A 177 4.44 2.63 10.35
CA LEU A 177 4.63 3.02 8.96
C LEU A 177 3.91 2.11 7.95
N GLY A 178 3.11 1.15 8.41
CA GLY A 178 2.14 0.44 7.58
C GLY A 178 0.89 1.28 7.37
N PHE A 179 0.26 1.14 6.20
CA PHE A 179 -0.92 1.93 5.86
C PHE A 179 -2.09 1.55 6.77
N ARG A 180 -2.57 2.50 7.57
CA ARG A 180 -3.77 2.39 8.45
C ARG A 180 -3.78 1.22 9.45
N CYS A 181 -2.64 0.56 9.68
CA CYS A 181 -2.54 -0.61 10.56
C CYS A 181 -3.13 -0.41 11.96
N ARG A 182 -3.01 0.80 12.53
CA ARG A 182 -3.59 1.15 13.83
C ARG A 182 -5.09 0.87 13.88
N ASP A 183 -5.82 1.32 12.86
CA ASP A 183 -7.28 1.27 12.84
C ASP A 183 -7.78 -0.04 12.23
N ASP A 184 -7.04 -0.63 11.28
CA ASP A 184 -7.32 -1.95 10.72
C ASP A 184 -7.31 -3.04 11.80
N VAL A 185 -6.34 -3.00 12.72
CA VAL A 185 -6.31 -3.91 13.87
C VAL A 185 -7.59 -3.77 14.70
N LEU A 186 -8.02 -2.55 15.00
CA LEU A 186 -9.21 -2.32 15.83
C LEU A 186 -10.49 -2.82 15.14
N GLU A 187 -10.64 -2.57 13.85
CA GLU A 187 -11.82 -3.00 13.11
C GLU A 187 -11.85 -4.53 12.92
N VAL A 188 -10.71 -5.17 12.63
CA VAL A 188 -10.64 -6.65 12.55
C VAL A 188 -10.86 -7.29 13.92
N GLN A 189 -10.33 -6.72 15.01
CA GLN A 189 -10.59 -7.23 16.37
C GLN A 189 -12.09 -7.17 16.70
N LYS A 190 -12.74 -6.05 16.38
CA LYS A 190 -14.19 -5.87 16.55
C LYS A 190 -14.98 -6.85 15.68
N LEU A 191 -14.55 -7.04 14.43
CA LEU A 191 -15.14 -7.99 13.49
C LEU A 191 -15.08 -9.42 14.04
N LEU A 192 -13.90 -9.90 14.45
CA LEU A 192 -13.74 -11.25 15.02
C LEU A 192 -14.54 -11.43 16.32
N THR A 193 -14.54 -10.42 17.19
CA THR A 193 -15.28 -10.46 18.47
C THR A 193 -16.78 -10.65 18.24
N LEU A 194 -17.33 -9.98 17.22
CA LEU A 194 -18.74 -10.09 16.84
C LEU A 194 -19.11 -11.51 16.39
N HIS A 195 -18.19 -12.23 15.76
CA HIS A 195 -18.36 -13.63 15.35
C HIS A 195 -18.05 -14.63 16.47
N GLY A 196 -17.83 -14.18 17.71
CA GLY A 196 -17.54 -15.10 18.80
C GLY A 196 -16.08 -15.57 18.83
N ILE A 197 -15.18 -14.91 18.10
CA ILE A 197 -13.76 -15.27 18.01
C ILE A 197 -12.93 -14.30 18.87
N ASP A 198 -12.05 -14.83 19.71
CA ASP A 198 -11.14 -14.05 20.54
C ASP A 198 -9.84 -13.73 19.79
N VAL A 199 -9.26 -12.57 20.08
CA VAL A 199 -7.95 -12.20 19.53
C VAL A 199 -6.87 -12.56 20.55
N GLY A 200 -5.92 -13.37 20.12
CA GLY A 200 -4.73 -13.75 20.89
C GLY A 200 -3.65 -12.68 20.77
N VAL A 201 -2.63 -12.96 19.98
CA VAL A 201 -1.48 -12.07 19.78
C VAL A 201 -1.72 -11.17 18.57
N VAL A 202 -1.49 -9.87 18.73
CA VAL A 202 -1.33 -8.95 17.60
C VAL A 202 0.15 -8.62 17.47
N ALA A 203 0.78 -8.99 16.36
CA ALA A 203 2.22 -8.83 16.17
C ALA A 203 2.58 -8.43 14.73
N PRO A 204 3.62 -7.60 14.52
CA PRO A 204 4.51 -7.02 15.53
C PRO A 204 3.90 -5.84 16.33
N LEU A 205 2.86 -5.16 15.83
CA LEU A 205 2.30 -3.97 16.46
C LEU A 205 1.75 -4.23 17.87
N GLY A 206 2.44 -3.69 18.87
CA GLY A 206 2.08 -3.76 20.29
C GLY A 206 2.58 -5.00 21.03
N ALA A 207 3.18 -5.98 20.35
CA ALA A 207 3.65 -7.22 20.97
C ALA A 207 4.98 -7.05 21.73
N GLY A 208 5.11 -7.73 22.86
CA GLY A 208 6.40 -8.03 23.50
C GLY A 208 6.94 -9.42 23.13
N VAL A 209 8.13 -9.76 23.64
CA VAL A 209 8.72 -11.10 23.45
C VAL A 209 7.84 -12.21 24.05
N GLU A 210 7.26 -11.96 25.22
CA GLU A 210 6.31 -12.87 25.88
C GLU A 210 5.05 -13.09 25.04
N ASP A 211 4.61 -12.09 24.27
CA ASP A 211 3.46 -12.23 23.38
C ASP A 211 3.81 -13.13 22.19
N LEU A 212 4.99 -12.97 21.59
CA LEU A 212 5.43 -13.83 20.49
C LEU A 212 5.55 -15.30 20.91
N GLN A 213 5.96 -15.56 22.15
CA GLN A 213 6.01 -16.92 22.71
C GLN A 213 4.63 -17.58 22.83
N ARG A 214 3.55 -16.80 22.88
CA ARG A 214 2.16 -17.27 22.96
C ARG A 214 1.48 -17.41 21.60
N ILE A 215 2.18 -17.15 20.49
CA ILE A 215 1.63 -17.37 19.15
C ILE A 215 1.06 -18.80 19.00
N PRO A 216 1.75 -19.87 19.44
CA PRO A 216 1.24 -21.24 19.33
C PRO A 216 -0.04 -21.54 20.14
N ASP A 217 -0.47 -20.66 21.05
CA ASP A 217 -1.68 -20.87 21.86
C ASP A 217 -2.99 -20.61 21.07
N ALA A 218 -2.90 -20.01 19.88
CA ALA A 218 -4.05 -19.68 19.05
C ALA A 218 -4.46 -20.86 18.15
N ASP A 219 -5.74 -20.92 17.77
CA ASP A 219 -6.25 -21.94 16.85
C ASP A 219 -5.88 -21.62 15.39
N LEU A 220 -5.73 -20.34 15.03
CA LEU A 220 -5.37 -19.88 13.68
C LEU A 220 -4.53 -18.60 13.73
N ASN A 221 -3.76 -18.34 12.66
CA ASN A 221 -3.20 -17.02 12.38
C ASN A 221 -4.00 -16.29 11.28
N VAL A 222 -4.08 -14.97 11.36
CA VAL A 222 -4.59 -14.10 10.30
C VAL A 222 -3.43 -13.33 9.71
N CYS A 223 -3.16 -13.51 8.42
CA CYS A 223 -2.12 -12.75 7.72
C CYS A 223 -2.74 -11.46 7.16
N LEU A 224 -2.73 -10.39 7.95
CA LEU A 224 -3.35 -9.11 7.56
C LEU A 224 -2.55 -8.39 6.47
N TYR A 225 -1.22 -8.48 6.53
CA TYR A 225 -0.33 -7.82 5.57
C TYR A 225 0.71 -8.83 5.07
N PRO A 226 0.43 -9.52 3.95
CA PRO A 226 1.33 -10.50 3.34
C PRO A 226 2.77 -10.03 3.15
N GLU A 227 2.97 -8.78 2.70
CA GLU A 227 4.28 -8.16 2.50
C GLU A 227 5.15 -8.13 3.76
N VAL A 228 4.57 -8.27 4.95
CA VAL A 228 5.28 -8.28 6.25
C VAL A 228 5.19 -9.65 6.95
N ALA A 229 4.06 -10.35 6.87
CA ALA A 229 3.80 -11.52 7.71
C ALA A 229 3.81 -12.88 7.00
N GLU A 230 3.73 -12.94 5.65
CA GLU A 230 3.55 -14.21 4.96
C GLU A 230 4.67 -15.21 5.26
N SER A 231 5.92 -14.73 5.34
CA SER A 231 7.10 -15.53 5.71
C SER A 231 6.96 -16.17 7.11
N SER A 232 6.47 -15.39 8.08
CA SER A 232 6.25 -15.85 9.46
C SER A 232 5.08 -16.81 9.56
N CYS A 233 3.95 -16.49 8.93
CA CYS A 233 2.78 -17.38 8.84
C CYS A 233 3.13 -18.72 8.19
N SER A 234 3.84 -18.70 7.06
CA SER A 234 4.30 -19.90 6.38
C SER A 234 5.24 -20.74 7.23
N TRP A 235 6.08 -20.11 8.04
CA TRP A 235 6.97 -20.84 8.96
C TRP A 235 6.19 -21.47 10.12
N LEU A 236 5.22 -20.75 10.69
CA LEU A 236 4.33 -21.28 11.73
C LEU A 236 3.48 -22.45 11.21
N GLU A 237 2.97 -22.36 9.98
CA GLU A 237 2.25 -23.47 9.32
C GLU A 237 3.14 -24.71 9.17
N ARG A 238 4.40 -24.55 8.75
CA ARG A 238 5.33 -25.69 8.55
C ARG A 238 5.82 -26.31 9.86
N ASN A 239 6.05 -25.51 10.91
CA ASN A 239 6.73 -25.98 12.14
C ASN A 239 5.76 -26.27 13.29
N PHE A 240 4.63 -25.58 13.33
CA PHE A 240 3.59 -25.78 14.35
C PHE A 240 2.32 -26.38 13.76
N GLY A 241 2.17 -26.50 12.43
CA GLY A 241 0.93 -26.96 11.81
C GLY A 241 -0.20 -25.93 11.85
N MET A 242 0.07 -24.71 12.33
CA MET A 242 -0.93 -23.65 12.49
C MET A 242 -1.34 -23.09 11.13
N PRO A 243 -2.59 -23.30 10.68
CA PRO A 243 -3.01 -22.73 9.42
C PRO A 243 -3.21 -21.21 9.55
N PHE A 244 -3.26 -20.51 8.42
CA PHE A 244 -3.49 -19.08 8.40
C PHE A 244 -4.40 -18.64 7.25
N SER A 245 -5.18 -17.58 7.48
CA SER A 245 -6.03 -16.99 6.45
C SER A 245 -5.19 -16.25 5.41
N ARG A 246 -5.56 -16.39 4.14
CA ARG A 246 -4.89 -15.72 3.01
C ARG A 246 -5.69 -14.53 2.48
N THR A 247 -6.97 -14.44 2.82
CA THR A 247 -7.83 -13.33 2.40
C THR A 247 -7.60 -12.11 3.29
N VAL A 248 -7.23 -10.98 2.67
CA VAL A 248 -7.10 -9.68 3.34
C VAL A 248 -8.48 -8.99 3.30
N PRO A 249 -9.08 -8.63 4.45
CA PRO A 249 -10.46 -8.15 4.52
C PRO A 249 -10.61 -6.67 4.18
N ILE A 250 -10.19 -6.24 2.98
CA ILE A 250 -10.37 -4.87 2.47
C ILE A 250 -11.43 -4.87 1.38
N GLY A 251 -12.55 -4.17 1.62
CA GLY A 251 -13.74 -4.21 0.77
C GLY A 251 -14.84 -5.12 1.36
N VAL A 252 -16.08 -4.90 0.96
CA VAL A 252 -17.24 -5.64 1.50
C VAL A 252 -17.17 -7.11 1.10
N GLY A 253 -16.90 -7.39 -0.18
CA GLY A 253 -16.78 -8.75 -0.70
C GLY A 253 -15.61 -9.51 -0.06
N ALA A 254 -14.43 -8.88 0.01
CA ALA A 254 -13.26 -9.50 0.60
C ALA A 254 -13.39 -9.72 2.12
N THR A 255 -14.08 -8.83 2.82
CA THR A 255 -14.39 -9.02 4.25
C THR A 255 -15.33 -10.21 4.46
N HIS A 256 -16.34 -10.37 3.59
CA HIS A 256 -17.21 -11.54 3.63
C HIS A 256 -16.44 -12.84 3.36
N ASP A 257 -15.62 -12.88 2.30
CA ASP A 257 -14.81 -14.05 1.95
C ASP A 257 -13.83 -14.43 3.05
N PHE A 258 -13.19 -13.43 3.69
CA PHE A 258 -12.33 -13.64 4.85
C PHE A 258 -13.08 -14.31 6.01
N LEU A 259 -14.29 -13.83 6.33
CA LEU A 259 -15.09 -14.44 7.38
C LEU A 259 -15.49 -15.87 7.01
N VAL A 260 -15.89 -16.14 5.76
CA VAL A 260 -16.19 -17.50 5.30
C VAL A 260 -14.98 -18.40 5.45
N GLU A 261 -13.80 -17.98 4.96
CA GLU A 261 -12.52 -18.69 5.12
C GLU A 261 -12.25 -19.03 6.59
N VAL A 262 -12.34 -18.05 7.48
CA VAL A 262 -12.08 -18.23 8.91
C VAL A 262 -13.10 -19.18 9.57
N HIS A 263 -14.39 -19.06 9.27
CA HIS A 263 -15.42 -19.94 9.85
C HIS A 263 -15.23 -21.38 9.39
N GLU A 264 -14.93 -21.60 8.11
CA GLU A 264 -14.64 -22.94 7.58
C GLU A 264 -13.44 -23.59 8.28
N MET A 265 -12.34 -22.83 8.44
CA MET A 265 -11.13 -23.32 9.10
C MET A 265 -11.38 -23.67 10.58
N LEU A 266 -12.21 -22.89 11.27
CA LEU A 266 -12.58 -23.11 12.68
C LEU A 266 -13.72 -24.11 12.87
N GLY A 267 -14.34 -24.60 11.79
CA GLY A 267 -15.50 -25.49 11.84
C GLY A 267 -16.76 -24.83 12.42
N MET A 268 -16.95 -23.54 12.14
CA MET A 268 -18.12 -22.74 12.50
C MET A 268 -19.04 -22.59 11.29
N GLU A 269 -20.31 -22.24 11.52
CA GLU A 269 -21.25 -21.91 10.45
C GLU A 269 -20.85 -20.57 9.78
N PRO A 270 -20.67 -20.52 8.45
CA PRO A 270 -20.31 -19.29 7.75
C PRO A 270 -21.33 -18.15 7.95
N PRO A 271 -20.90 -16.88 7.90
CA PRO A 271 -21.81 -15.74 8.01
C PRO A 271 -22.80 -15.67 6.84
N ALA A 272 -23.93 -14.99 7.07
CA ALA A 272 -24.89 -14.73 6.01
C ALA A 272 -24.32 -13.78 4.94
N HIS A 273 -24.64 -14.04 3.68
CA HIS A 273 -24.16 -13.25 2.53
C HIS A 273 -24.58 -11.78 2.58
N ASP A 274 -25.70 -11.46 3.24
CA ASP A 274 -26.23 -10.09 3.36
C ASP A 274 -25.64 -9.30 4.55
N GLU A 275 -24.74 -9.89 5.34
CA GLU A 275 -24.21 -9.27 6.55
C GLU A 275 -23.45 -7.97 6.25
N GLY A 276 -22.69 -7.94 5.15
CA GLY A 276 -22.01 -6.73 4.69
C GLY A 276 -22.98 -5.58 4.40
N TYR A 277 -24.13 -5.88 3.77
CA TYR A 277 -25.17 -4.89 3.47
C TYR A 277 -25.82 -4.31 4.73
N ARG A 278 -25.94 -5.12 5.79
CA ARG A 278 -26.53 -4.69 7.06
C ARG A 278 -25.56 -3.89 7.94
N ARG A 279 -24.25 -4.03 7.74
CA ARG A 279 -23.22 -3.48 8.64
C ARG A 279 -22.32 -2.42 8.03
N SER A 280 -22.14 -2.43 6.72
CA SER A 280 -21.46 -1.38 5.97
C SER A 280 -22.49 -0.48 5.28
N ARG A 281 -22.12 0.78 5.08
CA ARG A 281 -22.91 1.76 4.31
C ARG A 281 -22.51 1.78 2.84
N LEU A 282 -21.30 1.32 2.49
CA LEU A 282 -20.81 1.29 1.12
C LEU A 282 -21.82 0.65 0.15
N PRO A 283 -22.44 -0.52 0.43
CA PRO A 283 -23.35 -1.15 -0.52
C PRO A 283 -24.53 -0.23 -0.89
N TRP A 284 -25.20 0.36 0.10
CA TRP A 284 -26.30 1.29 -0.16
C TRP A 284 -25.83 2.59 -0.84
N TYR A 285 -24.68 3.13 -0.44
CA TYR A 285 -24.13 4.36 -1.02
C TYR A 285 -23.68 4.16 -2.48
N SER A 286 -23.21 2.97 -2.83
CA SER A 286 -22.86 2.62 -4.22
C SER A 286 -24.09 2.34 -5.08
N GLU A 287 -25.12 1.71 -4.51
CA GLU A 287 -26.40 1.44 -5.19
C GLU A 287 -27.31 2.66 -5.34
N SER A 288 -27.11 3.70 -4.53
CA SER A 288 -27.96 4.89 -4.56
C SER A 288 -27.82 5.68 -5.87
N VAL A 289 -28.89 6.38 -6.24
CA VAL A 289 -29.01 7.03 -7.56
C VAL A 289 -27.94 8.09 -7.81
N ASP A 290 -27.41 8.71 -6.77
CA ASP A 290 -26.33 9.68 -6.85
C ASP A 290 -25.00 9.04 -7.26
N SER A 291 -24.80 7.75 -7.08
CA SER A 291 -23.61 7.00 -7.50
C SER A 291 -23.67 6.49 -8.94
N THR A 292 -24.79 6.68 -9.66
CA THR A 292 -24.93 6.21 -11.05
C THR A 292 -23.88 6.83 -11.99
N TYR A 293 -23.45 8.07 -11.74
CA TYR A 293 -22.41 8.73 -12.53
C TYR A 293 -21.00 8.13 -12.34
N LEU A 294 -20.78 7.32 -11.30
CA LEU A 294 -19.52 6.60 -11.06
C LEU A 294 -19.33 5.45 -12.05
N THR A 295 -20.43 4.89 -12.56
CA THR A 295 -20.40 3.71 -13.44
C THR A 295 -19.55 3.97 -14.68
N GLY A 296 -18.52 3.14 -14.87
CA GLY A 296 -17.62 3.22 -16.02
C GLY A 296 -16.56 4.31 -15.94
N LYS A 297 -16.51 5.12 -14.87
CA LYS A 297 -15.38 6.04 -14.65
C LYS A 297 -14.08 5.27 -14.62
N ARG A 298 -13.08 5.79 -15.31
CA ARG A 298 -11.82 5.09 -15.58
C ARG A 298 -10.85 5.28 -14.42
N VAL A 299 -10.37 4.19 -13.82
CA VAL A 299 -9.46 4.24 -12.68
C VAL A 299 -8.11 3.58 -12.98
N PHE A 300 -7.02 4.24 -12.57
CA PHE A 300 -5.67 3.66 -12.58
C PHE A 300 -5.24 3.37 -11.14
N ILE A 301 -4.78 2.14 -10.89
CA ILE A 301 -4.50 1.63 -9.54
C ILE A 301 -3.02 1.26 -9.42
N PHE A 302 -2.36 1.77 -8.38
CA PHE A 302 -0.96 1.48 -8.09
C PHE A 302 -0.65 1.50 -6.58
N GLY A 303 0.18 0.58 -6.09
CA GLY A 303 0.56 0.52 -4.68
C GLY A 303 1.34 -0.74 -4.33
N ASP A 304 1.40 -1.09 -3.05
CA ASP A 304 1.76 -2.46 -2.66
C ASP A 304 0.75 -3.47 -3.22
N GLY A 305 1.09 -4.75 -3.19
CA GLY A 305 0.29 -5.78 -3.85
C GLY A 305 -1.07 -5.95 -3.18
N SER A 306 -1.08 -5.97 -1.85
CA SER A 306 -2.28 -6.17 -1.06
C SER A 306 -3.34 -5.10 -1.31
N HIS A 307 -2.98 -3.81 -1.22
CA HIS A 307 -3.95 -2.74 -1.41
C HIS A 307 -4.33 -2.57 -2.89
N ALA A 308 -3.40 -2.78 -3.84
CA ALA A 308 -3.72 -2.72 -5.26
C ALA A 308 -4.72 -3.81 -5.68
N LEU A 309 -4.58 -5.04 -5.17
CA LEU A 309 -5.52 -6.14 -5.41
C LEU A 309 -6.90 -5.84 -4.81
N ALA A 310 -6.93 -5.37 -3.56
CA ALA A 310 -8.18 -5.02 -2.90
C ALA A 310 -8.89 -3.87 -3.63
N ALA A 311 -8.15 -2.82 -4.01
CA ALA A 311 -8.70 -1.69 -4.74
C ALA A 311 -9.24 -2.08 -6.11
N ALA A 312 -8.53 -2.96 -6.83
CA ALA A 312 -9.00 -3.47 -8.12
C ALA A 312 -10.36 -4.16 -7.98
N ARG A 313 -10.51 -5.02 -6.97
CA ARG A 313 -11.77 -5.73 -6.68
C ARG A 313 -12.90 -4.77 -6.33
N ILE A 314 -12.67 -3.85 -5.38
CA ILE A 314 -13.69 -2.87 -4.96
C ILE A 314 -14.13 -2.00 -6.14
N CYS A 315 -13.18 -1.53 -6.96
CA CYS A 315 -13.49 -0.73 -8.14
C CYS A 315 -14.40 -1.48 -9.12
N SER A 316 -14.07 -2.73 -9.45
CA SER A 316 -14.81 -3.50 -10.46
C SER A 316 -16.13 -4.09 -9.95
N GLU A 317 -16.17 -4.55 -8.70
CA GLU A 317 -17.29 -5.33 -8.15
C GLU A 317 -18.21 -4.52 -7.24
N GLU A 318 -17.70 -3.47 -6.57
CA GLU A 318 -18.46 -2.76 -5.53
C GLU A 318 -18.81 -1.32 -5.92
N LEU A 319 -17.99 -0.62 -6.72
CA LEU A 319 -18.20 0.78 -7.13
C LEU A 319 -18.58 0.98 -8.61
N GLY A 320 -18.44 -0.06 -9.43
CA GLY A 320 -18.75 0.00 -10.87
C GLY A 320 -17.77 0.84 -11.70
N PHE A 321 -16.56 1.09 -11.21
CA PHE A 321 -15.49 1.71 -11.98
C PHE A 321 -14.92 0.78 -13.04
N MET A 322 -14.38 1.36 -14.11
CA MET A 322 -13.61 0.64 -15.13
C MET A 322 -12.12 0.75 -14.81
N VAL A 323 -11.51 -0.35 -14.36
CA VAL A 323 -10.05 -0.39 -14.15
C VAL A 323 -9.35 -0.36 -15.50
N VAL A 324 -8.49 0.66 -15.72
CA VAL A 324 -7.76 0.87 -16.97
C VAL A 324 -6.25 0.76 -16.82
N GLY A 325 -5.77 0.56 -15.60
CA GLY A 325 -4.39 0.24 -15.28
C GLY A 325 -4.31 -0.33 -13.88
N LEU A 326 -3.50 -1.38 -13.71
CA LEU A 326 -3.25 -2.03 -12.44
C LEU A 326 -1.75 -2.35 -12.33
N GLY A 327 -1.11 -1.92 -11.26
CA GLY A 327 0.29 -2.18 -11.03
C GLY A 327 0.69 -2.24 -9.57
N THR A 328 1.92 -2.69 -9.35
CA THR A 328 2.53 -2.71 -8.02
C THR A 328 4.04 -2.50 -8.09
N TYR A 329 4.60 -1.87 -7.06
CA TYR A 329 6.04 -1.84 -6.82
C TYR A 329 6.53 -3.09 -6.07
N SER A 330 5.65 -3.81 -5.38
CA SER A 330 5.96 -5.01 -4.60
C SER A 330 6.23 -6.20 -5.52
N ARG A 331 7.51 -6.44 -5.84
CA ARG A 331 7.90 -7.55 -6.71
C ARG A 331 7.52 -8.93 -6.14
N GLU A 332 7.48 -9.08 -4.81
CA GLU A 332 7.00 -10.32 -4.18
C GLU A 332 5.53 -10.61 -4.54
N MET A 333 4.72 -9.58 -4.77
CA MET A 333 3.30 -9.68 -5.10
C MET A 333 3.00 -9.62 -6.61
N ALA A 334 4.03 -9.68 -7.46
CA ALA A 334 3.85 -9.57 -8.90
C ALA A 334 2.96 -10.66 -9.50
N ARG A 335 3.02 -11.90 -8.97
CA ARG A 335 2.23 -13.03 -9.47
C ARG A 335 0.72 -12.81 -9.28
N PRO A 336 0.20 -12.56 -8.07
CA PRO A 336 -1.24 -12.31 -7.89
C PRO A 336 -1.71 -11.05 -8.63
N VAL A 337 -0.92 -9.97 -8.66
CA VAL A 337 -1.28 -8.75 -9.40
C VAL A 337 -1.38 -8.99 -10.91
N ARG A 338 -0.45 -9.76 -11.51
CA ARG A 338 -0.54 -10.19 -12.92
C ARG A 338 -1.79 -11.00 -13.20
N ALA A 339 -2.18 -11.89 -12.28
CA ALA A 339 -3.37 -12.69 -12.45
C ALA A 339 -4.64 -11.83 -12.42
N ALA A 340 -4.75 -10.89 -11.48
CA ALA A 340 -5.85 -9.94 -11.40
C ALA A 340 -5.94 -9.03 -12.63
N ALA A 341 -4.82 -8.44 -13.06
CA ALA A 341 -4.78 -7.60 -14.26
C ALA A 341 -5.25 -8.37 -15.50
N LYS A 342 -4.76 -9.61 -15.67
CA LYS A 342 -5.17 -10.47 -16.79
C LYS A 342 -6.66 -10.79 -16.77
N ALA A 343 -7.24 -11.04 -15.60
CA ALA A 343 -8.69 -11.27 -15.45
C ALA A 343 -9.52 -10.05 -15.88
N MET A 344 -8.94 -8.85 -15.77
CA MET A 344 -9.54 -7.58 -16.23
C MET A 344 -9.15 -7.21 -17.67
N GLY A 345 -8.40 -8.05 -18.39
CA GLY A 345 -7.94 -7.76 -19.75
C GLY A 345 -6.80 -6.73 -19.83
N LEU A 346 -6.07 -6.53 -18.73
CA LEU A 346 -4.96 -5.57 -18.62
C LEU A 346 -3.60 -6.30 -18.52
N GLU A 347 -2.54 -5.58 -18.88
CA GLU A 347 -1.18 -5.95 -18.52
C GLU A 347 -0.80 -5.31 -17.19
N ALA A 348 -0.29 -6.10 -16.23
CA ALA A 348 0.11 -5.58 -14.93
C ALA A 348 1.43 -4.80 -15.03
N LEU A 349 1.43 -3.58 -14.50
CA LEU A 349 2.63 -2.76 -14.38
C LEU A 349 3.41 -3.14 -13.10
N ILE A 350 4.48 -3.93 -13.26
CA ILE A 350 5.37 -4.29 -12.15
C ILE A 350 6.63 -3.41 -12.25
N SER A 351 6.69 -2.34 -11.47
CA SER A 351 7.75 -1.33 -11.57
C SER A 351 8.01 -0.63 -10.24
N ASP A 352 9.28 -0.35 -9.93
CA ASP A 352 9.70 0.56 -8.86
C ASP A 352 10.21 1.91 -9.41
N ASP A 353 10.06 2.15 -10.72
CA ASP A 353 10.37 3.42 -11.39
C ASP A 353 9.11 4.28 -11.53
N TYR A 354 9.07 5.39 -10.78
CA TYR A 354 7.94 6.33 -10.79
C TYR A 354 7.72 7.00 -12.16
N LEU A 355 8.75 7.14 -13.01
CA LEU A 355 8.59 7.70 -14.36
C LEU A 355 7.85 6.74 -15.28
N ALA A 356 8.10 5.43 -15.13
CA ALA A 356 7.35 4.41 -15.87
C ALA A 356 5.88 4.37 -15.44
N VAL A 357 5.61 4.53 -14.13
CA VAL A 357 4.24 4.63 -13.60
C VAL A 357 3.53 5.87 -14.12
N GLU A 358 4.20 7.02 -14.07
CA GLU A 358 3.66 8.28 -14.58
C GLU A 358 3.38 8.24 -16.09
N ALA A 359 4.26 7.61 -16.88
CA ALA A 359 4.04 7.40 -18.30
C ALA A 359 2.82 6.51 -18.57
N ALA A 360 2.67 5.41 -17.82
CA ALA A 360 1.52 4.52 -17.93
C ALA A 360 0.20 5.21 -17.51
N MET A 361 0.24 6.04 -16.46
CA MET A 361 -0.90 6.87 -16.05
C MET A 361 -1.30 7.83 -17.15
N ALA A 362 -0.33 8.53 -17.74
CA ALA A 362 -0.57 9.43 -18.86
C ALA A 362 -1.18 8.68 -20.04
N GLU A 363 -0.61 7.53 -20.45
CA GLU A 363 -1.09 6.69 -21.54
C GLU A 363 -2.49 6.12 -21.31
N ALA A 364 -2.85 5.79 -20.07
CA ALA A 364 -4.18 5.31 -19.73
C ALA A 364 -5.24 6.43 -19.80
N ALA A 365 -4.88 7.69 -19.48
CA ALA A 365 -5.84 8.79 -19.20
C ALA A 365 -7.01 8.35 -18.31
N PRO A 366 -6.74 8.00 -17.05
CA PRO A 366 -7.79 7.73 -16.08
C PRO A 366 -8.49 9.03 -15.67
N GLU A 367 -9.70 8.88 -15.13
CA GLU A 367 -10.47 9.94 -14.47
C GLU A 367 -10.18 9.99 -12.96
N LEU A 368 -9.64 8.91 -12.40
CA LEU A 368 -9.22 8.80 -11.00
C LEU A 368 -7.94 7.96 -10.89
N VAL A 369 -7.03 8.38 -10.02
CA VAL A 369 -5.85 7.61 -9.64
C VAL A 369 -5.98 7.16 -8.20
N LEU A 370 -5.93 5.85 -7.97
CA LEU A 370 -5.86 5.25 -6.63
C LEU A 370 -4.43 4.75 -6.44
N GLY A 371 -3.64 5.52 -5.71
CA GLY A 371 -2.19 5.41 -5.76
C GLY A 371 -1.50 5.52 -4.40
N THR A 372 -0.21 5.79 -4.44
CA THR A 372 0.60 6.16 -3.28
C THR A 372 0.76 7.68 -3.20
N GLN A 373 1.53 8.17 -2.23
CA GLN A 373 1.92 9.58 -2.20
C GLN A 373 2.68 10.01 -3.47
N MET A 374 3.35 9.08 -4.18
CA MET A 374 4.06 9.38 -5.43
C MET A 374 3.08 9.64 -6.57
N GLU A 375 2.05 8.80 -6.71
CA GLU A 375 1.01 8.98 -7.72
C GLU A 375 0.25 10.29 -7.52
N ARG A 376 0.12 10.79 -6.28
CA ARG A 376 -0.44 12.11 -6.02
C ARG A 376 0.36 13.24 -6.67
N HIS A 377 1.70 13.12 -6.73
CA HIS A 377 2.55 14.09 -7.43
C HIS A 377 2.32 14.02 -8.94
N SER A 378 2.33 12.82 -9.52
CA SER A 378 2.08 12.58 -10.94
C SER A 378 0.68 13.05 -11.36
N ALA A 379 -0.35 12.70 -10.58
CA ALA A 379 -1.73 13.07 -10.81
C ALA A 379 -1.94 14.59 -10.74
N LYS A 380 -1.30 15.28 -9.79
CA LYS A 380 -1.31 16.75 -9.74
C LYS A 380 -0.71 17.37 -11.01
N ARG A 381 0.38 16.80 -11.55
CA ARG A 381 1.01 17.28 -12.79
C ARG A 381 0.12 17.03 -14.01
N LEU A 382 -0.59 15.90 -14.02
CA LEU A 382 -1.50 15.51 -15.11
C LEU A 382 -2.91 16.13 -14.99
N GLY A 383 -3.22 16.79 -13.87
CA GLY A 383 -4.55 17.34 -13.61
C GLY A 383 -5.63 16.28 -13.36
N ILE A 384 -5.27 15.16 -12.73
CA ILE A 384 -6.16 14.02 -12.49
C ILE A 384 -6.49 13.94 -10.98
N PRO A 385 -7.77 13.72 -10.61
CA PRO A 385 -8.15 13.36 -9.24
C PRO A 385 -7.36 12.18 -8.69
N CYS A 386 -6.99 12.22 -7.42
CA CYS A 386 -6.18 11.17 -6.80
C CYS A 386 -6.60 10.92 -5.34
N ALA A 387 -6.64 9.65 -4.94
CA ALA A 387 -6.69 9.22 -3.54
C ALA A 387 -5.51 8.29 -3.22
N VAL A 388 -5.01 8.35 -1.99
CA VAL A 388 -3.93 7.48 -1.51
C VAL A 388 -4.54 6.20 -0.92
N ILE A 389 -4.10 5.04 -1.41
CA ILE A 389 -4.59 3.72 -0.98
C ILE A 389 -3.51 2.85 -0.34
N SER A 390 -2.24 3.25 -0.43
CA SER A 390 -1.10 2.43 -0.04
C SER A 390 0.12 3.29 0.33
N THR A 391 1.09 2.67 1.00
CA THR A 391 2.43 3.25 1.19
C THR A 391 3.17 3.35 -0.16
N PRO A 392 4.20 4.21 -0.30
CA PRO A 392 4.66 5.20 0.67
C PRO A 392 3.61 6.30 0.88
N MET A 393 3.50 6.75 2.12
CA MET A 393 2.50 7.72 2.57
C MET A 393 3.17 8.89 3.30
N HIS A 394 2.40 9.92 3.63
CA HIS A 394 2.90 11.01 4.47
C HIS A 394 1.97 11.25 5.68
N VAL A 395 2.29 12.23 6.52
CA VAL A 395 1.59 12.53 7.79
C VAL A 395 0.06 12.73 7.66
N GLN A 396 -0.45 13.03 6.47
CA GLN A 396 -1.90 13.17 6.25
C GLN A 396 -2.63 11.83 6.32
N ASP A 397 -1.94 10.75 5.95
CA ASP A 397 -2.46 9.39 5.91
C ASP A 397 -2.31 8.64 7.24
N VAL A 398 -1.81 9.33 8.28
CA VAL A 398 -1.81 8.89 9.68
C VAL A 398 -2.72 9.82 10.50
N PRO A 399 -4.04 9.78 10.27
CA PRO A 399 -4.95 10.77 10.83
C PRO A 399 -5.27 10.50 12.30
N ALA A 400 -5.79 11.54 12.97
CA ALA A 400 -6.28 11.44 14.35
C ALA A 400 -7.63 10.71 14.46
N ARG A 401 -8.47 10.79 13.41
CA ARG A 401 -9.76 10.07 13.34
C ARG A 401 -9.55 8.58 13.11
N MET A 402 -10.59 7.78 13.41
CA MET A 402 -10.67 6.40 12.94
C MET A 402 -10.74 6.39 11.41
N SER A 403 -9.91 5.56 10.80
CA SER A 403 -9.68 5.52 9.35
C SER A 403 -9.20 4.15 8.84
N PRO A 404 -9.85 3.03 9.25
CA PRO A 404 -9.48 1.72 8.73
C PRO A 404 -9.68 1.64 7.20
N GLN A 405 -9.02 0.68 6.56
CA GLN A 405 -9.33 0.18 5.22
C GLN A 405 -9.95 -1.23 5.30
N MET A 406 -9.69 -1.96 6.38
CA MET A 406 -10.24 -3.29 6.61
C MET A 406 -11.65 -3.26 7.21
N GLY A 407 -12.41 -4.32 6.95
CA GLY A 407 -13.72 -4.56 7.55
C GLY A 407 -14.83 -3.63 7.06
N TRP A 408 -15.94 -3.65 7.77
CA TRP A 408 -17.17 -2.95 7.36
C TRP A 408 -17.04 -1.43 7.43
N GLU A 409 -16.36 -0.92 8.47
CA GLU A 409 -16.07 0.51 8.57
C GLU A 409 -14.99 0.93 7.57
N GLY A 410 -14.02 0.06 7.27
CA GLY A 410 -13.02 0.34 6.24
C GLY A 410 -13.63 0.58 4.87
N ALA A 411 -14.65 -0.20 4.51
CA ALA A 411 -15.44 0.03 3.30
C ALA A 411 -16.13 1.41 3.28
N ASN A 412 -16.64 1.90 4.43
CA ASN A 412 -17.24 3.24 4.49
C ASN A 412 -16.20 4.34 4.23
N VAL A 413 -15.03 4.22 4.88
CA VAL A 413 -13.90 5.15 4.70
C VAL A 413 -13.43 5.14 3.24
N ILE A 414 -13.33 3.95 2.63
CA ILE A 414 -12.95 3.78 1.23
C ILE A 414 -13.91 4.51 0.29
N PHE A 415 -15.23 4.34 0.47
CA PHE A 415 -16.22 5.02 -0.36
C PHE A 415 -16.04 6.53 -0.30
N ASP A 416 -15.99 7.10 0.91
CA ASP A 416 -15.85 8.55 1.09
C ASP A 416 -14.53 9.05 0.48
N ASP A 417 -13.41 8.41 0.78
CA ASP A 417 -12.08 8.86 0.38
C ASP A 417 -11.84 8.74 -1.13
N TRP A 418 -12.41 7.73 -1.81
CA TRP A 418 -12.19 7.50 -3.24
C TRP A 418 -13.14 8.29 -4.13
N VAL A 419 -14.35 8.58 -3.65
CA VAL A 419 -15.33 9.38 -4.38
C VAL A 419 -15.08 10.88 -4.19
N HIS A 420 -14.57 11.30 -3.03
CA HIS A 420 -14.36 12.73 -2.72
C HIS A 420 -13.52 13.52 -3.75
N PRO A 421 -12.43 12.98 -4.34
CA PRO A 421 -11.64 13.70 -5.33
C PRO A 421 -12.35 13.92 -6.67
N LEU A 422 -13.41 13.15 -6.96
CA LEU A 422 -14.16 13.27 -8.21
C LEU A 422 -14.98 14.56 -8.21
N MET A 423 -15.25 15.08 -9.41
CA MET A 423 -16.22 16.17 -9.57
C MET A 423 -17.63 15.64 -9.27
N MET A 424 -18.41 16.40 -8.49
CA MET A 424 -19.75 15.97 -8.09
C MET A 424 -20.71 15.95 -9.29
N GLY A 425 -21.67 15.01 -9.29
CA GLY A 425 -22.49 14.71 -10.48
C GLY A 425 -23.24 15.91 -11.08
N LEU A 426 -23.80 16.82 -10.28
CA LEU A 426 -24.47 18.02 -10.79
C LEU A 426 -23.48 18.97 -11.47
N GLU A 427 -22.34 19.21 -10.84
CA GLU A 427 -21.28 20.08 -11.38
C GLU A 427 -20.72 19.52 -12.70
N GLU A 428 -20.53 18.19 -12.77
CA GLU A 428 -20.10 17.49 -13.98
C GLU A 428 -21.07 17.69 -15.16
N HIS A 429 -22.38 17.58 -14.89
CA HIS A 429 -23.40 17.81 -15.92
C HIS A 429 -23.46 19.28 -16.34
N LEU A 430 -23.39 20.22 -15.40
CA LEU A 430 -23.47 21.65 -15.68
C LEU A 430 -22.28 22.13 -16.52
N ILE A 431 -21.05 21.73 -16.21
CA ILE A 431 -19.86 22.07 -17.02
C ILE A 431 -19.95 21.44 -18.42
N GLY A 432 -20.55 20.25 -18.54
CA GLY A 432 -20.85 19.64 -19.83
C GLY A 432 -21.78 20.49 -20.71
N MET A 433 -22.80 21.11 -20.10
CA MET A 433 -23.86 21.86 -20.78
C MET A 433 -23.54 23.35 -20.98
N PHE A 434 -22.92 24.00 -19.99
CA PHE A 434 -22.72 25.44 -19.92
C PHE A 434 -21.22 25.75 -19.75
N ARG A 435 -20.55 26.06 -20.86
CA ARG A 435 -19.08 26.21 -20.91
C ARG A 435 -18.55 27.63 -20.87
N HIS A 436 -19.44 28.60 -20.76
CA HIS A 436 -19.11 30.02 -20.78
C HIS A 436 -19.36 30.69 -19.42
N ASP A 437 -19.36 29.90 -18.35
CA ASP A 437 -19.45 30.42 -16.99
C ASP A 437 -18.10 31.04 -16.56
N PHE A 438 -18.15 32.15 -15.83
CA PHE A 438 -16.95 32.87 -15.39
C PHE A 438 -16.34 32.28 -14.11
N GLU A 439 -17.10 31.49 -13.37
CA GLU A 439 -16.69 30.85 -12.12
C GLU A 439 -16.58 29.34 -12.31
N PHE A 440 -17.56 28.69 -12.94
CA PHE A 440 -17.58 27.25 -13.20
C PHE A 440 -16.94 26.90 -14.56
N VAL A 441 -15.62 27.01 -14.62
CA VAL A 441 -14.82 26.76 -15.84
C VAL A 441 -14.44 25.28 -16.01
N ASP A 442 -14.07 24.88 -17.23
CA ASP A 442 -13.61 23.52 -17.54
C ASP A 442 -12.43 23.10 -16.65
N GLY A 443 -12.56 21.97 -15.95
CA GLY A 443 -11.57 21.50 -14.98
C GLY A 443 -11.77 22.00 -13.54
N HIS A 444 -12.76 22.86 -13.28
CA HIS A 444 -13.07 23.34 -11.93
C HIS A 444 -13.82 22.28 -11.11
N GLN A 445 -13.52 22.23 -9.82
CA GLN A 445 -14.14 21.34 -8.83
C GLN A 445 -14.48 22.15 -7.59
N SER A 446 -15.67 22.75 -7.57
CA SER A 446 -16.11 23.75 -6.61
C SER A 446 -16.17 23.23 -5.17
N HIS A 447 -16.49 21.96 -4.97
CA HIS A 447 -16.56 21.33 -3.64
C HIS A 447 -15.21 21.23 -2.94
N LEU A 448 -14.11 21.39 -3.68
CA LEU A 448 -12.74 21.47 -3.13
C LEU A 448 -12.37 22.89 -2.66
N GLY A 449 -13.25 23.89 -2.84
CA GLY A 449 -13.11 25.22 -2.26
C GLY A 449 -12.07 26.14 -2.90
N HIS A 450 -11.59 25.82 -4.10
CA HIS A 450 -10.71 26.69 -4.88
C HIS A 450 -11.52 27.53 -5.88
N ALA A 451 -11.18 28.82 -6.03
CA ALA A 451 -11.87 29.69 -7.01
C ALA A 451 -11.56 29.25 -8.44
N GLY A 452 -12.60 29.05 -9.26
CA GLY A 452 -12.44 28.83 -10.69
C GLY A 452 -11.94 30.09 -11.39
N GLY A 453 -11.13 29.93 -12.43
CA GLY A 453 -10.61 31.04 -13.24
C GLY A 453 -9.29 31.69 -12.77
N ALA A 454 -8.77 31.39 -11.57
CA ALA A 454 -7.52 31.99 -11.08
C ALA A 454 -6.23 31.50 -11.78
N GLY A 455 -6.32 30.50 -12.66
CA GLY A 455 -5.19 29.96 -13.44
C GLY A 455 -5.29 30.19 -14.95
N ALA A 456 -6.36 30.79 -15.45
CA ALA A 456 -6.59 30.96 -16.90
C ALA A 456 -5.89 32.18 -17.51
N ALA A 457 -5.21 33.00 -16.70
CA ALA A 457 -4.65 34.28 -17.15
C ALA A 457 -3.17 34.25 -17.59
N ASP A 458 -2.42 33.14 -17.41
CA ASP A 458 -0.96 33.15 -17.64
C ASP A 458 -0.41 32.02 -18.56
N SER A 459 -1.25 31.39 -19.38
CA SER A 459 -0.80 30.37 -20.36
C SER A 459 -0.90 30.81 -21.83
N SER A 460 -0.99 32.11 -22.12
CA SER A 460 -0.99 32.65 -23.49
C SER A 460 0.41 32.93 -24.07
N GLY A 461 1.44 32.26 -23.56
CA GLY A 461 2.83 32.51 -23.91
C GLY A 461 3.67 31.26 -24.17
N LEU A 462 3.20 30.32 -25.00
CA LEU A 462 4.07 29.33 -25.62
C LEU A 462 3.88 29.39 -27.14
N SER A 463 4.80 30.14 -27.74
CA SER A 463 4.99 30.34 -29.17
C SER A 463 5.19 29.02 -29.92
N ASP A 464 4.50 28.93 -31.06
CA ASP A 464 4.72 27.98 -32.15
C ASP A 464 6.22 27.73 -32.44
N ILE A 465 6.59 26.46 -32.45
CA ILE A 465 7.78 25.99 -33.17
C ILE A 465 7.28 24.97 -34.21
N PRO A 466 7.34 25.27 -35.52
CA PRO A 466 7.01 24.28 -36.54
C PRO A 466 8.16 23.27 -36.63
N GLY A 467 7.91 22.06 -36.13
CA GLY A 467 8.77 20.91 -36.38
C GLY A 467 8.41 20.26 -37.71
N GLU A 468 9.25 20.44 -38.72
CA GLU A 468 9.25 19.59 -39.91
C GLU A 468 9.70 18.17 -39.54
N GLY A 469 8.85 17.17 -39.81
CA GLY A 469 9.11 15.75 -39.61
C GLY A 469 7.97 14.90 -40.19
N ASP A 470 8.30 14.17 -41.25
CA ASP A 470 7.47 13.30 -42.08
C ASP A 470 6.63 12.29 -41.27
N GLY A 471 5.29 12.37 -41.36
CA GLY A 471 4.34 11.36 -40.85
C GLY A 471 3.41 11.75 -39.69
N ALA A 472 3.46 12.97 -39.15
CA ALA A 472 2.61 13.39 -38.03
C ALA A 472 1.15 13.67 -38.45
N LEU A 473 0.19 13.15 -37.68
CA LEU A 473 -1.23 13.46 -37.80
C LEU A 473 -1.48 14.95 -37.54
N HIS A 474 -2.29 15.60 -38.38
CA HIS A 474 -2.65 17.01 -38.23
C HIS A 474 -4.10 17.18 -37.76
N TRP A 475 -4.31 17.83 -36.61
CA TRP A 475 -5.64 18.22 -36.16
C TRP A 475 -6.07 19.50 -36.87
N THR A 476 -7.21 19.48 -37.54
CA THR A 476 -7.78 20.68 -38.16
C THR A 476 -8.45 21.57 -37.11
N ALA A 477 -8.66 22.85 -37.42
CA ALA A 477 -9.27 23.81 -36.49
C ALA A 477 -10.68 23.38 -36.04
N ASP A 478 -11.46 22.76 -36.92
CA ASP A 478 -12.79 22.21 -36.60
C ASP A 478 -12.68 20.93 -35.74
N GLY A 479 -11.71 20.06 -36.00
CA GLY A 479 -11.43 18.88 -35.17
C GLY A 479 -11.02 19.27 -33.74
N GLU A 480 -10.13 20.26 -33.60
CA GLU A 480 -9.77 20.80 -32.28
C GLU A 480 -10.95 21.46 -31.57
N ALA A 481 -11.79 22.19 -32.31
CA ALA A 481 -12.98 22.83 -31.76
C ALA A 481 -13.98 21.77 -31.23
N GLU A 482 -14.18 20.66 -31.95
CA GLU A 482 -15.00 19.55 -31.47
C GLU A 482 -14.36 18.79 -30.30
N LEU A 483 -13.04 18.59 -30.31
CA LEU A 483 -12.35 17.97 -29.18
C LEU A 483 -12.48 18.82 -27.90
N LYS A 484 -12.41 20.15 -28.01
CA LYS A 484 -12.69 21.08 -26.91
C LYS A 484 -14.12 20.96 -26.40
N LYS A 485 -15.05 20.39 -27.19
CA LYS A 485 -16.40 20.10 -26.72
C LYS A 485 -16.53 18.86 -25.84
N ILE A 486 -15.45 18.14 -25.58
CA ILE A 486 -15.45 16.95 -24.75
C ILE A 486 -15.02 17.33 -23.33
N PRO A 487 -15.72 16.88 -22.27
CA PRO A 487 -15.34 17.18 -20.88
C PRO A 487 -13.87 16.83 -20.58
N PHE A 488 -13.15 17.68 -19.82
CA PHE A 488 -11.68 17.64 -19.68
C PHE A 488 -11.10 16.25 -19.35
N PHE A 489 -11.41 15.69 -18.17
CA PHE A 489 -12.10 14.42 -18.08
C PHE A 489 -11.66 13.25 -18.96
N VAL A 490 -12.46 13.10 -20.01
CA VAL A 490 -12.41 12.07 -21.04
C VAL A 490 -11.74 12.57 -22.32
N ARG A 491 -11.42 13.87 -22.42
CA ARG A 491 -10.83 14.51 -23.61
C ARG A 491 -9.50 13.85 -24.01
N GLY A 492 -8.66 13.52 -23.03
CA GLY A 492 -7.39 12.84 -23.28
C GLY A 492 -7.56 11.48 -23.99
N LYS A 493 -8.55 10.68 -23.56
CA LYS A 493 -8.91 9.42 -24.21
C LYS A 493 -9.43 9.65 -25.61
N VAL A 494 -10.39 10.57 -25.78
CA VAL A 494 -11.02 10.78 -27.08
C VAL A 494 -9.98 11.24 -28.10
N ARG A 495 -9.08 12.15 -27.70
CA ARG A 495 -7.96 12.55 -28.55
C ARG A 495 -7.15 11.35 -29.03
N ARG A 496 -6.74 10.45 -28.13
CA ARG A 496 -5.95 9.26 -28.49
C ARG A 496 -6.74 8.27 -29.34
N ASN A 497 -7.98 7.97 -28.98
CA ASN A 497 -8.82 7.09 -29.77
C ASN A 497 -9.00 7.61 -31.19
N THR A 498 -9.22 8.92 -31.34
CA THR A 498 -9.29 9.56 -32.67
C THR A 498 -7.97 9.50 -33.41
N GLU A 499 -6.83 9.74 -32.74
CA GLU A 499 -5.50 9.61 -33.34
C GLU A 499 -5.20 8.15 -33.76
N THR A 500 -5.55 7.15 -32.95
CA THR A 500 -5.41 5.73 -33.28
C THR A 500 -6.29 5.35 -34.47
N TYR A 501 -7.56 5.73 -34.44
CA TYR A 501 -8.49 5.51 -35.55
C TYR A 501 -7.99 6.13 -36.86
N ALA A 502 -7.47 7.36 -36.80
CA ALA A 502 -6.92 8.03 -37.96
C ALA A 502 -5.70 7.29 -38.53
N ARG A 503 -4.81 6.74 -37.69
CA ARG A 503 -3.70 5.88 -38.15
C ARG A 503 -4.22 4.62 -38.83
N ASP A 504 -5.19 3.93 -38.22
CA ASP A 504 -5.73 2.67 -38.71
C ASP A 504 -6.46 2.83 -40.05
N MET A 505 -7.15 3.95 -40.23
CA MET A 505 -7.85 4.29 -41.48
C MET A 505 -6.99 5.02 -42.51
N GLY A 506 -5.72 5.31 -42.19
CA GLY A 506 -4.80 6.04 -43.07
C GLY A 506 -5.15 7.52 -43.28
N CYS A 507 -5.96 8.11 -42.39
CA CYS A 507 -6.29 9.52 -42.39
C CYS A 507 -5.11 10.35 -41.85
N ARG A 508 -4.64 11.35 -42.63
CA ARG A 508 -3.57 12.27 -42.20
C ARG A 508 -4.09 13.50 -41.46
N GLU A 509 -5.32 13.90 -41.76
CA GLU A 509 -6.01 15.01 -41.12
C GLU A 509 -7.10 14.48 -40.20
N ILE A 510 -7.19 15.03 -38.99
CA ILE A 510 -8.20 14.73 -37.98
C ILE A 510 -9.17 15.90 -37.94
N SER A 511 -10.32 15.71 -38.61
CA SER A 511 -11.43 16.66 -38.63
C SER A 511 -12.50 16.30 -37.60
N SER A 512 -13.51 17.17 -37.50
CA SER A 512 -14.72 16.86 -36.72
C SER A 512 -15.38 15.54 -37.14
N GLU A 513 -15.43 15.22 -38.44
CA GLU A 513 -15.97 13.95 -38.96
C GLU A 513 -15.14 12.74 -38.49
N THR A 514 -13.81 12.81 -38.60
CA THR A 514 -12.90 11.75 -38.11
C THR A 514 -13.09 11.47 -36.61
N LEU A 515 -13.36 12.52 -35.83
CA LEU A 515 -13.65 12.37 -34.40
C LEU A 515 -14.98 11.63 -34.15
N TYR A 516 -16.04 11.94 -34.91
CA TYR A 516 -17.31 11.24 -34.81
C TYR A 516 -17.21 9.78 -35.26
N ASP A 517 -16.47 9.50 -36.33
CA ASP A 517 -16.24 8.15 -36.83
C ASP A 517 -15.45 7.30 -35.81
N ALA A 518 -14.41 7.86 -35.22
CA ALA A 518 -13.67 7.22 -34.13
C ALA A 518 -14.59 6.91 -32.93
N LYS A 519 -15.45 7.85 -32.54
CA LYS A 519 -16.42 7.65 -31.46
C LYS A 519 -17.38 6.50 -31.75
N ALA A 520 -17.83 6.36 -33.01
CA ALA A 520 -18.68 5.24 -33.42
C ALA A 520 -17.92 3.91 -33.42
N HIS A 521 -16.67 3.92 -33.88
CA HIS A 521 -15.80 2.73 -33.93
C HIS A 521 -15.53 2.13 -32.54
N PHE A 522 -15.24 2.96 -31.53
CA PHE A 522 -14.97 2.52 -30.16
C PHE A 522 -16.21 2.41 -29.26
N LYS A 523 -17.42 2.66 -29.80
CA LYS A 523 -18.72 2.44 -29.12
C LYS A 523 -19.39 1.12 -29.52
N ALA A 524 -19.01 0.55 -30.66
CA ALA A 524 -19.36 -0.81 -31.08
C ALA A 524 -18.46 -1.82 -30.36
#